data_AF-A0A8R1HT12-F1
#
_entry.id   AF-A0A8R1HT12-F1
#
_cell.length_a   1.000
_cell.length_b   1.000
_cell.length_c   1.000
_cell.angle_alpha   90.00
_cell.angle_beta   90.00
_cell.angle_gamma   90.00
#
_symmetry.space_group_name_H-M   'P 1'
#
loop_
_entity.id
_entity.type
_entity.pdbx_description
1 polymer ?
#
loop_
_entity_poly.entity_id
_entity_poly.type
_entity_poly.pdbx_seq_one_letter_code
_entity_poly.pdbx_strand_id
1 'polypeptide(L)'
;MFNARAEAAARPAAARPAARFDSLAGMESLVNNVPASTPCLFFNLAQFITVFFYFRSFVAEKYAEYFPAKSIKTAELPPEDNYLLVCHPHGIIPMGIWASFALNGTGIFEKFPGISFKLATLGSNFKIPMRREICLLHGCIDCSKESLEHLLNKEKSTGNAVVLSVGGAAEALDAHPGTHNLTLKSRKGFVKEALVTGASIVPVYSFGENDVFTQVSNKEGSYLRKIQELIKSLTGVAIPLFNGRGLFQHNFGIFPRRRPITTVVGAPIKLEKTENPSREEVEKWHNVYCEKLTELFEAHKVESVKCCDFLLNCDKNIIILHIDLVQLLVLFSNNISILVMPSILGIDWNDIRAPWNKKVSFLAMVFECLSLHPLLSTFPLLPLFLLNCFLWPFYVGWFLYDRKTPMKGGYDAKWFRNLPLAKWYSAYWPANSRKTADLPATENYLLACHPHGFFPFGAWSSFALNGTGLFEKFPGIRFNIATLGVNFNVPLRREICLLHGCIDCSKDSLEFALDKCGSKGNAVVLFVGGAAEALDAHPGTHVLILNSRKGFIREALKTGTNLVPVYTFGENEVFQMYPNPEGSVVRRAQNFLKNALGLAFPLLNGRGFFQRLLAKRRRQAASPLNGAHCQ
;
A
#
# COMPACT_ATOMS: atom_id res chain seq x y z
N MET A 1 64.70 7.94 -42.89
CA MET A 1 63.42 7.19 -42.85
C MET A 1 62.35 8.21 -42.53
N PHE A 2 61.46 8.54 -43.49
CA PHE A 2 60.21 7.82 -43.75
C PHE A 2 59.34 7.78 -42.48
N ASN A 3 58.36 8.66 -42.25
CA ASN A 3 57.32 9.28 -43.11
C ASN A 3 56.25 8.30 -43.61
N ALA A 4 55.13 8.20 -42.88
CA ALA A 4 53.85 7.68 -43.37
C ALA A 4 52.68 8.11 -42.45
N ARG A 5 51.66 8.75 -43.04
CA ARG A 5 50.20 8.54 -42.86
C ARG A 5 49.65 8.37 -41.42
N ALA A 6 48.75 9.21 -40.88
CA ALA A 6 47.63 9.97 -41.44
C ALA A 6 46.54 9.12 -42.13
N GLU A 7 45.26 9.43 -41.82
CA GLU A 7 44.04 8.87 -42.41
C GLU A 7 43.70 7.38 -42.13
N ALA A 8 42.76 7.15 -41.20
CA ALA A 8 41.97 5.92 -41.13
C ALA A 8 40.58 6.18 -40.50
N ALA A 9 39.63 6.62 -41.32
CA ALA A 9 38.18 6.63 -41.09
C ALA A 9 37.65 7.18 -39.75
N ALA A 10 37.15 8.43 -39.78
CA ALA A 10 36.04 8.81 -38.92
C ALA A 10 34.84 7.89 -39.22
N ARG A 11 34.48 7.02 -38.28
CA ARG A 11 33.19 6.32 -38.30
C ARG A 11 32.17 7.19 -37.57
N PRO A 12 30.97 7.45 -38.14
CA PRO A 12 29.91 8.07 -37.37
C PRO A 12 29.60 7.17 -36.16
N ALA A 13 29.28 7.78 -35.02
CA ALA A 13 28.77 7.07 -33.87
C ALA A 13 27.40 6.51 -34.22
N ALA A 14 27.37 5.32 -34.84
CA ALA A 14 26.16 4.62 -35.19
C ALA A 14 25.31 4.49 -33.91
N ALA A 15 24.17 5.19 -33.90
CA ALA A 15 23.26 5.16 -32.79
C ALA A 15 22.91 3.68 -32.53
N ARG A 16 23.33 3.15 -31.37
CA ARG A 16 22.98 1.78 -30.99
C ARG A 16 21.46 1.69 -31.10
N PRO A 17 20.89 0.80 -31.93
CA PRO A 17 19.45 0.67 -31.99
C PRO A 17 18.98 0.30 -30.59
N ALA A 18 18.23 1.19 -29.96
CA ALA A 18 17.55 0.88 -28.73
C ALA A 18 16.63 -0.31 -29.05
N ALA A 19 16.91 -1.46 -28.43
CA ALA A 19 16.14 -2.67 -28.69
C ALA A 19 14.67 -2.38 -28.39
N ARG A 20 13.85 -2.35 -29.43
CA ARG A 20 12.41 -2.06 -29.35
C ARG A 20 11.71 -3.23 -28.66
N PHE A 21 11.66 -3.15 -27.33
CA PHE A 21 10.96 -4.07 -26.43
C PHE A 21 9.43 -3.82 -26.48
N ASP A 22 8.91 -3.59 -27.69
CA ASP A 22 7.62 -2.95 -27.94
C ASP A 22 6.51 -3.98 -28.19
N SER A 23 6.83 -5.29 -28.25
CA SER A 23 5.85 -6.38 -28.39
C SER A 23 6.36 -7.71 -27.80
N LEU A 24 5.42 -8.53 -27.33
CA LEU A 24 5.69 -9.90 -26.85
C LEU A 24 6.29 -10.78 -27.96
N ALA A 25 5.74 -10.75 -29.17
CA ALA A 25 6.23 -11.54 -30.31
C ALA A 25 7.69 -11.20 -30.69
N GLY A 26 8.09 -9.92 -30.58
CA GLY A 26 9.47 -9.51 -30.78
C GLY A 26 10.42 -10.10 -29.73
N MET A 27 9.98 -10.21 -28.48
CA MET A 27 10.75 -10.88 -27.41
C MET A 27 10.77 -12.40 -27.54
N GLU A 28 9.67 -13.04 -27.90
CA GLU A 28 9.63 -14.51 -28.06
C GLU A 28 10.53 -14.97 -29.19
N SER A 29 10.57 -14.22 -30.30
CA SER A 29 11.60 -14.39 -31.34
C SER A 29 13.02 -14.25 -30.77
N LEU A 30 13.26 -13.23 -29.92
CA LEU A 30 14.59 -13.00 -29.34
C LEU A 30 15.01 -14.08 -28.33
N VAL A 31 14.07 -14.66 -27.57
CA VAL A 31 14.29 -15.79 -26.65
C VAL A 31 14.55 -17.09 -27.42
N ASN A 32 13.75 -17.38 -28.44
CA ASN A 32 13.86 -18.61 -29.23
C ASN A 32 15.12 -18.63 -30.11
N ASN A 33 15.72 -17.47 -30.40
CA ASN A 33 17.00 -17.35 -31.12
C ASN A 33 18.24 -17.30 -30.21
N VAL A 34 18.13 -17.52 -28.90
CA VAL A 34 19.30 -17.61 -27.99
C VAL A 34 20.05 -18.93 -28.25
N PRO A 35 21.35 -18.90 -28.62
CA PRO A 35 22.11 -20.13 -28.84
C PRO A 35 22.22 -20.98 -27.57
N ALA A 36 22.12 -22.31 -27.70
CA ALA A 36 22.17 -23.26 -26.59
C ALA A 36 23.48 -23.24 -25.76
N SER A 37 24.54 -22.60 -26.27
CA SER A 37 25.81 -22.35 -25.57
C SER A 37 25.83 -21.08 -24.71
N THR A 38 24.74 -20.31 -24.65
CA THR A 38 24.67 -19.04 -23.92
C THR A 38 24.62 -19.28 -22.40
N PRO A 39 25.42 -18.56 -21.57
CA PRO A 39 25.47 -18.81 -20.13
C PRO A 39 24.11 -18.65 -19.42
N CYS A 40 23.82 -19.53 -18.46
CA CYS A 40 22.53 -19.61 -17.77
C CYS A 40 22.02 -18.29 -17.16
N LEU A 41 22.92 -17.37 -16.79
CA LEU A 41 22.54 -16.03 -16.31
C LEU A 41 21.74 -15.23 -17.35
N PHE A 42 22.10 -15.31 -18.62
CA PHE A 42 21.37 -14.64 -19.72
C PHE A 42 20.05 -15.32 -20.01
N PHE A 43 19.99 -16.66 -19.95
CA PHE A 43 18.76 -17.42 -20.13
C PHE A 43 17.74 -17.08 -19.03
N ASN A 44 18.19 -17.05 -17.76
CA ASN A 44 17.39 -16.63 -16.62
C ASN A 44 16.93 -15.16 -16.72
N LEU A 45 17.79 -14.25 -17.22
CA LEU A 45 17.43 -12.85 -17.43
C LEU A 45 16.37 -12.69 -18.53
N ALA A 46 16.51 -13.40 -19.65
CA ALA A 46 15.54 -13.38 -20.75
C ALA A 46 14.18 -13.95 -20.31
N GLN A 47 14.18 -15.04 -19.55
CA GLN A 47 12.96 -15.59 -18.93
C GLN A 47 12.33 -14.62 -17.92
N PHE A 48 13.12 -14.00 -17.05
CA PHE A 48 12.63 -13.00 -16.08
C PHE A 48 11.99 -11.79 -16.79
N ILE A 49 12.62 -11.28 -17.84
CA ILE A 49 12.08 -10.22 -18.69
C ILE A 49 10.76 -10.66 -19.31
N THR A 50 10.71 -11.83 -19.95
CA THR A 50 9.48 -12.36 -20.57
C THR A 50 8.34 -12.50 -19.57
N VAL A 51 8.61 -13.06 -18.37
CA VAL A 51 7.62 -13.17 -17.29
C VAL A 51 7.16 -11.81 -16.78
N PHE A 52 8.06 -10.82 -16.68
CA PHE A 52 7.71 -9.45 -16.29
C PHE A 52 6.80 -8.77 -17.34
N PHE A 53 7.06 -8.95 -18.64
CA PHE A 53 6.22 -8.40 -19.71
C PHE A 53 4.85 -9.10 -19.79
N TYR A 54 4.79 -10.42 -19.63
CA TYR A 54 3.52 -11.15 -19.50
C TYR A 54 2.72 -10.70 -18.28
N PHE A 55 3.36 -10.55 -17.12
CA PHE A 55 2.72 -10.03 -15.91
C PHE A 55 2.20 -8.59 -16.09
N ARG A 56 3.00 -7.71 -16.70
CA ARG A 56 2.58 -6.33 -17.02
C ARG A 56 1.37 -6.30 -17.96
N SER A 57 1.39 -7.07 -19.04
CA SER A 57 0.29 -7.11 -20.01
C SER A 57 -1.01 -7.62 -19.37
N PHE A 58 -0.90 -8.64 -18.51
CA PHE A 58 -2.02 -9.11 -17.70
C PHE A 58 -2.52 -8.04 -16.72
N VAL A 59 -1.64 -7.36 -15.97
CA VAL A 59 -2.03 -6.27 -15.07
C VAL A 59 -2.70 -5.12 -15.84
N ALA A 60 -2.19 -4.77 -17.02
CA ALA A 60 -2.76 -3.74 -17.89
C ALA A 60 -4.18 -4.07 -18.37
N GLU A 61 -4.39 -5.28 -18.89
CA GLU A 61 -5.70 -5.80 -19.30
C GLU A 61 -6.68 -5.79 -18.12
N LYS A 62 -6.26 -6.29 -16.95
CA LYS A 62 -7.10 -6.37 -15.75
C LYS A 62 -7.31 -5.01 -15.08
N TYR A 63 -6.42 -4.04 -15.27
CA TYR A 63 -6.65 -2.64 -14.91
C TYR A 63 -7.73 -1.99 -15.79
N ALA A 64 -7.65 -2.20 -17.12
CA ALA A 64 -8.69 -1.73 -18.04
C ALA A 64 -10.05 -2.40 -17.78
N GLU A 65 -10.08 -3.71 -17.52
CA GLU A 65 -11.28 -4.42 -17.05
C GLU A 65 -11.85 -3.83 -15.75
N TYR A 66 -11.06 -3.17 -14.90
CA TYR A 66 -11.56 -2.54 -13.68
C TYR A 66 -12.46 -1.34 -13.97
N PHE A 67 -12.11 -0.57 -15.00
CA PHE A 67 -12.74 0.68 -15.43
C PHE A 67 -13.61 0.57 -16.69
N PRO A 68 -14.06 -0.66 -17.05
CA PRO A 68 -14.44 -1.02 -18.41
C PRO A 68 -13.78 -0.20 -19.54
N ALA A 69 -12.47 0.05 -19.42
CA ALA A 69 -11.81 1.15 -20.11
C ALA A 69 -11.70 0.88 -21.62
N LYS A 70 -11.97 1.91 -22.42
CA LYS A 70 -11.92 1.84 -23.87
C LYS A 70 -11.14 3.03 -24.43
N SER A 71 -10.49 2.80 -25.56
CA SER A 71 -9.96 3.87 -26.41
C SER A 71 -10.60 3.85 -27.80
N ILE A 72 -11.02 5.02 -28.27
CA ILE A 72 -11.60 5.26 -29.59
C ILE A 72 -10.58 6.05 -30.42
N LYS A 73 -10.42 5.66 -31.69
CA LYS A 73 -9.53 6.29 -32.67
C LYS A 73 -10.40 6.95 -33.75
N THR A 74 -10.27 8.26 -33.94
CA THR A 74 -11.05 8.98 -34.98
C THR A 74 -10.24 9.26 -36.25
N ALA A 75 -8.91 9.11 -36.22
CA ALA A 75 -8.02 9.37 -37.36
C ALA A 75 -6.75 8.50 -37.27
N GLU A 76 -6.00 8.45 -38.38
CA GLU A 76 -4.64 7.90 -38.39
C GLU A 76 -3.62 8.88 -37.80
N LEU A 77 -2.52 8.35 -37.26
CA LEU A 77 -1.33 9.11 -36.87
C LEU A 77 -0.12 8.57 -37.65
N PRO A 78 0.21 9.12 -38.83
CA PRO A 78 1.39 8.78 -39.62
C PRO A 78 2.71 8.76 -38.79
N PRO A 79 3.48 7.65 -38.76
CA PRO A 79 4.75 7.54 -38.03
C PRO A 79 5.88 8.46 -38.54
N GLU A 80 5.67 9.18 -39.64
CA GLU A 80 6.59 10.16 -40.22
C GLU A 80 6.50 11.53 -39.54
N ASP A 81 5.47 11.80 -38.73
CA ASP A 81 5.29 13.02 -37.94
C ASP A 81 5.43 12.73 -36.42
N ASN A 82 5.50 13.80 -35.61
CA ASN A 82 5.48 13.74 -34.15
C ASN A 82 4.22 14.44 -33.60
N TYR A 83 3.76 14.00 -32.44
CA TYR A 83 2.45 14.35 -31.90
C TYR A 83 2.49 14.81 -30.44
N LEU A 84 1.76 15.86 -30.14
CA LEU A 84 1.45 16.28 -28.77
C LEU A 84 -0.03 15.97 -28.48
N LEU A 85 -0.29 14.86 -27.78
CA LEU A 85 -1.61 14.40 -27.38
C LEU A 85 -2.05 15.16 -26.13
N VAL A 86 -2.97 16.10 -26.30
CA VAL A 86 -3.43 17.02 -25.25
C VAL A 86 -4.70 16.45 -24.62
N CYS A 87 -4.58 15.99 -23.39
CA CYS A 87 -5.58 15.15 -22.74
C CYS A 87 -6.44 15.91 -21.73
N HIS A 88 -7.75 15.62 -21.77
CA HIS A 88 -8.79 16.23 -20.95
C HIS A 88 -9.83 15.19 -20.49
N PRO A 89 -10.49 15.38 -19.33
CA PRO A 89 -9.97 16.11 -18.18
C PRO A 89 -8.79 15.34 -17.56
N HIS A 90 -7.95 16.02 -16.78
CA HIS A 90 -6.94 15.39 -15.93
C HIS A 90 -7.57 14.54 -14.81
N GLY A 91 -8.78 14.89 -14.38
CA GLY A 91 -9.41 14.30 -13.19
C GLY A 91 -8.58 14.54 -11.92
N ILE A 92 -8.91 13.81 -10.85
CA ILE A 92 -8.09 13.82 -9.61
C ILE A 92 -6.77 13.07 -9.84
N ILE A 93 -6.86 11.91 -10.50
CA ILE A 93 -5.75 11.13 -11.03
C ILE A 93 -6.25 10.60 -12.40
N PRO A 94 -5.49 10.75 -13.50
CA PRO A 94 -5.96 10.38 -14.84
C PRO A 94 -5.83 8.86 -15.09
N MET A 95 -6.85 8.10 -14.71
CA MET A 95 -6.85 6.64 -14.75
C MET A 95 -7.06 6.09 -16.18
N GLY A 96 -7.86 6.76 -17.00
CA GLY A 96 -8.06 6.41 -18.43
C GLY A 96 -6.81 6.66 -19.28
N ILE A 97 -6.10 7.75 -18.99
CA ILE A 97 -4.82 8.08 -19.64
C ILE A 97 -3.76 7.04 -19.25
N TRP A 98 -3.70 6.62 -17.99
CA TRP A 98 -2.79 5.55 -17.55
C TRP A 98 -3.16 4.19 -18.16
N ALA A 99 -4.44 3.80 -18.11
CA ALA A 99 -4.96 2.57 -18.72
C ALA A 99 -4.58 2.46 -20.19
N SER A 100 -4.71 3.56 -20.94
CA SER A 100 -4.38 3.60 -22.36
C SER A 100 -2.87 3.72 -22.59
N PHE A 101 -2.26 4.86 -22.27
CA PHE A 101 -0.96 5.24 -22.83
C PHE A 101 0.27 4.77 -22.02
N ALA A 102 0.10 4.41 -20.74
CA ALA A 102 1.19 3.88 -19.91
C ALA A 102 1.17 2.35 -19.80
N LEU A 103 -0.02 1.75 -19.79
CA LEU A 103 -0.21 0.31 -19.61
C LEU A 103 -0.53 -0.46 -20.91
N ASN A 104 -1.06 0.20 -21.94
CA ASN A 104 -1.68 -0.44 -23.12
C ASN A 104 -2.91 -1.32 -22.82
N GLY A 105 -3.55 -1.15 -21.66
CA GLY A 105 -4.73 -1.93 -21.27
C GLY A 105 -5.96 -1.72 -22.17
N THR A 106 -6.00 -0.65 -22.96
CA THR A 106 -7.07 -0.38 -23.94
C THR A 106 -6.69 -0.74 -25.40
N GLY A 107 -5.53 -1.37 -25.62
CA GLY A 107 -5.00 -1.73 -26.93
C GLY A 107 -4.73 -0.51 -27.82
N ILE A 108 -4.03 0.49 -27.29
CA ILE A 108 -3.73 1.75 -27.98
C ILE A 108 -2.50 1.64 -28.91
N PHE A 109 -1.52 0.80 -28.56
CA PHE A 109 -0.31 0.59 -29.38
C PHE A 109 -0.66 -0.17 -30.67
N GLU A 110 -1.60 -1.12 -30.60
CA GLU A 110 -2.14 -1.87 -31.73
C GLU A 110 -3.03 -0.99 -32.64
N LYS A 111 -3.68 0.03 -32.06
CA LYS A 111 -4.49 1.01 -32.82
C LYS A 111 -3.63 2.04 -33.55
N PHE A 112 -2.42 2.32 -33.08
CA PHE A 112 -1.50 3.30 -33.66
C PHE A 112 -0.12 2.65 -33.90
N PRO A 113 -0.02 1.68 -34.83
CA PRO A 113 1.21 0.95 -35.08
C PRO A 113 2.33 1.90 -35.52
N GLY A 114 3.53 1.71 -34.95
CA GLY A 114 4.69 2.56 -35.18
C GLY A 114 4.79 3.79 -34.28
N ILE A 115 3.73 4.15 -33.53
CA ILE A 115 3.73 5.31 -32.63
C ILE A 115 4.26 4.96 -31.24
N SER A 116 5.32 5.68 -30.84
CA SER A 116 6.01 5.63 -29.56
C SER A 116 5.35 6.61 -28.58
N PHE A 117 4.37 6.14 -27.80
CA PHE A 117 3.74 6.95 -26.75
C PHE A 117 4.69 7.21 -25.56
N LYS A 118 4.65 8.43 -25.01
CA LYS A 118 5.46 8.89 -23.87
C LYS A 118 4.61 9.78 -22.96
N LEU A 119 4.31 9.33 -21.75
CA LEU A 119 3.42 10.06 -20.83
C LEU A 119 4.19 11.15 -20.06
N ALA A 120 3.91 12.41 -20.35
CA ALA A 120 4.50 13.55 -19.68
C ALA A 120 3.88 13.75 -18.29
N THR A 121 4.73 13.85 -17.26
CA THR A 121 4.30 14.03 -15.86
C THR A 121 5.26 14.94 -15.10
N LEU A 122 4.84 15.42 -13.93
CA LEU A 122 5.61 16.37 -13.12
C LEU A 122 7.02 15.84 -12.80
N GLY A 123 8.05 16.66 -13.05
CA GLY A 123 9.46 16.38 -12.75
C GLY A 123 9.77 15.95 -11.31
N SER A 124 8.90 16.26 -10.35
CA SER A 124 8.98 15.74 -8.97
C SER A 124 8.91 14.22 -8.89
N ASN A 125 8.19 13.54 -9.80
CA ASN A 125 8.15 12.08 -9.87
C ASN A 125 9.53 11.47 -10.14
N PHE A 126 10.39 12.14 -10.92
CA PHE A 126 11.72 11.64 -11.27
C PHE A 126 12.80 11.98 -10.22
N LYS A 127 12.44 12.76 -9.17
CA LYS A 127 13.32 13.10 -8.04
C LYS A 127 13.20 12.13 -6.86
N ILE A 128 12.21 11.26 -6.86
CA ILE A 128 11.94 10.28 -5.79
C ILE A 128 12.45 8.90 -6.26
N PRO A 129 13.42 8.27 -5.59
CA PRO A 129 13.89 6.91 -5.94
C PRO A 129 12.77 5.85 -5.84
N MET A 130 12.92 4.76 -6.60
CA MET A 130 11.91 3.75 -6.91
C MET A 130 10.72 4.30 -7.73
N ARG A 131 10.19 5.47 -7.37
CA ARG A 131 9.16 6.17 -8.13
C ARG A 131 9.66 6.61 -9.51
N ARG A 132 10.87 7.18 -9.59
CA ARG A 132 11.58 7.47 -10.83
C ARG A 132 11.64 6.24 -11.74
N GLU A 133 12.04 5.10 -11.17
CA GLU A 133 12.21 3.84 -11.90
C GLU A 133 10.86 3.30 -12.39
N ILE A 134 9.80 3.34 -11.57
CA ILE A 134 8.43 2.99 -11.98
C ILE A 134 7.97 3.88 -13.14
N CYS A 135 8.16 5.21 -13.06
CA CYS A 135 7.80 6.13 -14.13
C CYS A 135 8.57 5.84 -15.43
N LEU A 136 9.89 5.62 -15.36
CA LEU A 136 10.71 5.31 -16.54
C LEU A 136 10.35 3.94 -17.16
N LEU A 137 10.06 2.92 -16.34
CA LEU A 137 9.56 1.62 -16.81
C LEU A 137 8.20 1.76 -17.53
N HIS A 138 7.37 2.73 -17.15
CA HIS A 138 6.11 3.05 -17.83
C HIS A 138 6.28 4.00 -19.03
N GLY A 139 7.51 4.32 -19.44
CA GLY A 139 7.77 5.23 -20.55
C GLY A 139 7.38 6.68 -20.27
N CYS A 140 7.22 7.06 -19.00
CA CYS A 140 6.91 8.43 -18.62
C CYS A 140 8.14 9.34 -18.73
N ILE A 141 7.90 10.61 -19.02
CA ILE A 141 8.91 11.67 -19.15
C ILE A 141 8.55 12.87 -18.27
N ASP A 142 9.50 13.78 -18.04
CA ASP A 142 9.17 15.07 -17.43
C ASP A 142 8.33 15.91 -18.42
N CYS A 143 7.37 16.68 -17.91
CA CYS A 143 6.60 17.65 -18.69
C CYS A 143 7.37 18.98 -18.90
N SER A 144 8.69 18.95 -18.82
CA SER A 144 9.56 20.11 -19.05
C SER A 144 9.64 20.45 -20.54
N LYS A 145 9.89 21.74 -20.86
CA LYS A 145 10.03 22.22 -22.24
C LYS A 145 11.10 21.45 -23.01
N GLU A 146 12.25 21.26 -22.37
CA GLU A 146 13.42 20.58 -22.93
C GLU A 146 13.13 19.10 -23.24
N SER A 147 12.30 18.45 -22.42
CA SER A 147 11.88 17.06 -22.59
C SER A 147 10.90 16.89 -23.75
N LEU A 148 9.96 17.84 -23.90
CA LEU A 148 9.05 17.91 -25.04
C LEU A 148 9.80 18.21 -26.33
N GLU A 149 10.62 19.27 -26.37
CA GLU A 149 11.43 19.64 -27.54
C GLU A 149 12.41 18.54 -27.97
N HIS A 150 12.97 17.78 -27.03
CA HIS A 150 13.86 16.67 -27.38
C HIS A 150 13.16 15.59 -28.19
N LEU A 151 11.96 15.17 -27.78
CA LEU A 151 11.22 14.04 -28.38
C LEU A 151 10.36 14.45 -29.57
N LEU A 152 9.87 15.69 -29.60
CA LEU A 152 9.04 16.22 -30.67
C LEU A 152 9.87 16.77 -31.84
N ASN A 153 11.17 17.06 -31.66
CA ASN A 153 12.04 17.46 -32.77
C ASN A 153 12.16 16.33 -33.81
N LYS A 154 11.53 16.59 -34.96
CA LYS A 154 11.45 15.70 -36.13
C LYS A 154 12.81 15.37 -36.77
N GLU A 155 13.82 16.21 -36.62
CA GLU A 155 15.19 15.99 -37.13
C GLU A 155 15.93 14.89 -36.34
N LYS A 156 15.49 14.58 -35.11
CA LYS A 156 16.10 13.55 -34.26
C LYS A 156 15.38 12.20 -34.36
N SER A 157 14.06 12.22 -34.44
CA SER A 157 13.22 11.02 -34.48
C SER A 157 11.78 11.38 -34.87
N THR A 158 11.10 10.47 -35.58
CA THR A 158 9.67 10.57 -35.91
C THR A 158 8.85 9.52 -35.15
N GLY A 159 7.53 9.63 -35.20
CA GLY A 159 6.60 8.67 -34.60
C GLY A 159 6.49 8.77 -33.08
N ASN A 160 6.99 9.83 -32.45
CA ASN A 160 6.79 10.05 -31.01
C ASN A 160 5.44 10.71 -30.73
N ALA A 161 4.71 10.19 -29.75
CA ALA A 161 3.47 10.79 -29.23
C ALA A 161 3.65 11.15 -27.76
N VAL A 162 3.92 12.42 -27.47
CA VAL A 162 3.98 12.93 -26.10
C VAL A 162 2.56 13.17 -25.59
N VAL A 163 2.18 12.51 -24.50
CA VAL A 163 0.85 12.56 -23.90
C VAL A 163 0.87 13.51 -22.71
N LEU A 164 0.13 14.62 -22.78
CA LEU A 164 0.20 15.74 -21.83
C LEU A 164 -1.19 16.14 -21.33
N SER A 165 -1.38 16.16 -20.00
CA SER A 165 -2.65 16.57 -19.36
C SER A 165 -2.61 18.04 -18.91
N VAL A 166 -3.01 18.96 -19.79
CA VAL A 166 -2.72 20.41 -19.65
C VAL A 166 -3.51 21.14 -18.56
N GLY A 167 -4.66 20.62 -18.13
CA GLY A 167 -5.40 21.16 -16.99
C GLY A 167 -4.64 20.99 -15.67
N GLY A 168 -3.97 19.85 -15.51
CA GLY A 168 -3.05 19.54 -14.43
C GLY A 168 -3.64 19.71 -13.02
N ALA A 169 -2.79 20.16 -12.10
CA ALA A 169 -3.17 20.41 -10.70
C ALA A 169 -4.26 21.49 -10.51
N ALA A 170 -4.58 22.32 -11.52
CA ALA A 170 -5.72 23.22 -11.40
C ALA A 170 -7.03 22.43 -11.54
N GLU A 171 -7.17 21.74 -12.68
CA GLU A 171 -8.35 20.96 -13.06
C GLU A 171 -8.65 19.81 -12.07
N ALA A 172 -7.63 19.26 -11.40
CA ALA A 172 -7.81 18.26 -10.34
C ALA A 172 -8.62 18.76 -9.12
N LEU A 173 -8.66 20.07 -8.86
CA LEU A 173 -9.52 20.67 -7.82
C LEU A 173 -10.98 20.83 -8.27
N ASP A 174 -11.22 20.80 -9.59
CA ASP A 174 -12.52 21.01 -10.24
C ASP A 174 -13.13 19.72 -10.80
N ALA A 175 -12.41 18.59 -10.65
CA ALA A 175 -12.87 17.24 -10.90
C ALA A 175 -13.95 16.82 -9.89
N HIS A 176 -15.22 16.88 -10.33
CA HIS A 176 -16.40 16.44 -9.59
C HIS A 176 -17.25 15.50 -10.48
N PRO A 177 -17.91 14.47 -9.93
CA PRO A 177 -18.77 13.57 -10.71
C PRO A 177 -19.82 14.30 -11.55
N GLY A 178 -20.02 13.85 -12.78
CA GLY A 178 -20.94 14.47 -13.75
C GLY A 178 -20.54 15.86 -14.27
N THR A 179 -19.36 16.40 -13.93
CA THR A 179 -18.89 17.69 -14.47
C THR A 179 -17.77 17.54 -15.49
N HIS A 180 -17.73 18.48 -16.44
CA HIS A 180 -16.78 18.49 -17.57
C HIS A 180 -15.97 19.81 -17.61
N ASN A 181 -15.60 20.31 -16.43
CA ASN A 181 -14.90 21.60 -16.26
C ASN A 181 -13.43 21.47 -16.70
N LEU A 182 -12.99 22.30 -17.65
CA LEU A 182 -11.60 22.28 -18.17
C LEU A 182 -10.85 23.58 -17.91
N THR A 183 -9.63 23.49 -17.37
CA THR A 183 -8.69 24.62 -17.24
C THR A 183 -7.91 24.78 -18.56
N LEU A 184 -8.60 25.19 -19.63
CA LEU A 184 -7.99 25.30 -20.98
C LEU A 184 -7.73 26.74 -21.45
N LYS A 185 -8.64 27.70 -21.22
CA LYS A 185 -8.60 29.06 -21.81
C LYS A 185 -7.30 29.85 -21.54
N SER A 186 -6.61 29.58 -20.42
CA SER A 186 -5.34 30.21 -20.04
C SER A 186 -4.09 29.36 -20.34
N ARG A 187 -4.24 28.12 -20.82
CA ARG A 187 -3.15 27.14 -20.97
C ARG A 187 -2.57 27.12 -22.39
N LYS A 188 -2.01 28.24 -22.83
CA LYS A 188 -1.51 28.40 -24.23
C LYS A 188 -0.12 27.81 -24.49
N GLY A 189 0.58 27.35 -23.45
CA GLY A 189 1.94 26.82 -23.55
C GLY A 189 2.09 25.61 -24.49
N PHE A 190 1.17 24.64 -24.45
CA PHE A 190 1.28 23.44 -25.29
C PHE A 190 1.22 23.76 -26.80
N VAL A 191 0.46 24.79 -27.18
CA VAL A 191 0.39 25.28 -28.57
C VAL A 191 1.71 25.91 -28.98
N LYS A 192 2.33 26.69 -28.09
CA LYS A 192 3.66 27.26 -28.32
C LYS A 192 4.73 26.18 -28.54
N GLU A 193 4.78 25.17 -27.68
CA GLU A 193 5.78 24.09 -27.81
C GLU A 193 5.55 23.24 -29.07
N ALA A 194 4.29 23.05 -29.48
CA ALA A 194 3.97 22.38 -30.74
C ALA A 194 4.41 23.20 -31.98
N LEU A 195 4.22 24.53 -31.97
CA LEU A 195 4.72 25.44 -33.02
C LEU A 195 6.26 25.43 -33.10
N VAL A 196 6.96 25.50 -31.97
CA VAL A 196 8.44 25.49 -31.95
C VAL A 196 9.03 24.17 -32.44
N THR A 197 8.32 23.06 -32.22
CA THR A 197 8.77 21.71 -32.62
C THR A 197 8.29 21.26 -34.00
N GLY A 198 7.22 21.86 -34.53
CA GLY A 198 6.51 21.38 -35.73
C GLY A 198 5.69 20.10 -35.47
N ALA A 199 5.35 19.81 -34.21
CA ALA A 199 4.54 18.66 -33.85
C ALA A 199 3.04 18.92 -34.06
N SER A 200 2.31 17.91 -34.51
CA SER A 200 0.85 18.02 -34.65
C SER A 200 0.16 17.86 -33.29
N ILE A 201 -0.79 18.75 -32.98
CA ILE A 201 -1.56 18.69 -31.74
C ILE A 201 -2.73 17.73 -31.93
N VAL A 202 -2.92 16.78 -31.03
CA VAL A 202 -4.05 15.84 -31.05
C VAL A 202 -4.93 16.08 -29.83
N PRO A 203 -6.19 16.54 -29.97
CA PRO A 203 -7.12 16.61 -28.86
C PRO A 203 -7.51 15.20 -28.39
N VAL A 204 -7.48 14.95 -27.08
CA VAL A 204 -7.84 13.66 -26.47
C VAL A 204 -8.81 13.89 -25.31
N TYR A 205 -9.95 13.19 -25.31
CA TYR A 205 -11.00 13.36 -24.30
C TYR A 205 -11.35 12.04 -23.58
N SER A 206 -11.32 12.00 -22.25
CA SER A 206 -11.62 10.83 -21.41
C SER A 206 -12.93 11.01 -20.64
N PHE A 207 -14.02 10.46 -21.17
CA PHE A 207 -15.33 10.45 -20.50
C PHE A 207 -15.33 9.50 -19.30
N GLY A 208 -16.05 9.86 -18.22
CA GLY A 208 -16.14 9.05 -16.99
C GLY A 208 -14.98 9.22 -15.99
N GLU A 209 -13.90 9.89 -16.38
CA GLU A 209 -12.70 10.10 -15.54
C GLU A 209 -13.02 10.82 -14.21
N ASN A 210 -13.91 11.82 -14.23
CA ASN A 210 -14.32 12.55 -13.02
C ASN A 210 -15.25 11.75 -12.09
N ASP A 211 -15.82 10.62 -12.54
CA ASP A 211 -16.81 9.83 -11.75
C ASP A 211 -16.17 8.75 -10.86
N VAL A 212 -14.86 8.50 -11.02
CA VAL A 212 -14.13 7.44 -10.29
C VAL A 212 -13.88 7.82 -8.82
N PHE A 213 -13.93 9.11 -8.49
CA PHE A 213 -13.81 9.66 -7.13
C PHE A 213 -14.93 10.67 -6.86
N THR A 214 -15.26 10.91 -5.60
CA THR A 214 -16.13 12.03 -5.19
C THR A 214 -15.29 13.06 -4.46
N GLN A 215 -15.13 14.26 -5.02
CA GLN A 215 -14.46 15.37 -4.34
C GLN A 215 -15.41 16.06 -3.36
N VAL A 216 -14.87 16.55 -2.24
CA VAL A 216 -15.60 17.40 -1.29
C VAL A 216 -15.85 18.76 -1.94
N SER A 217 -17.09 19.26 -1.83
CA SER A 217 -17.50 20.55 -2.40
C SER A 217 -16.57 21.70 -1.97
N ASN A 218 -15.75 22.17 -2.90
CA ASN A 218 -14.69 23.17 -2.70
C ASN A 218 -14.90 24.37 -3.65
N LYS A 219 -16.12 24.92 -3.70
CA LYS A 219 -16.50 26.06 -4.56
C LYS A 219 -15.52 27.22 -4.46
N GLU A 220 -15.38 27.99 -5.53
CA GLU A 220 -14.55 29.21 -5.57
C GLU A 220 -14.90 30.18 -4.43
N GLY A 221 -13.88 30.89 -3.93
CA GLY A 221 -14.00 31.78 -2.77
C GLY A 221 -14.18 31.09 -1.41
N SER A 222 -14.49 29.79 -1.35
CA SER A 222 -14.62 29.04 -0.09
C SER A 222 -13.28 28.93 0.67
N TYR A 223 -13.36 28.73 1.99
CA TYR A 223 -12.17 28.59 2.84
C TYR A 223 -11.30 27.39 2.44
N LEU A 224 -11.92 26.25 2.09
CA LEU A 224 -11.22 25.08 1.58
C LEU A 224 -10.49 25.39 0.26
N ARG A 225 -11.17 26.03 -0.70
CA ARG A 225 -10.56 26.39 -1.99
C ARG A 225 -9.37 27.33 -1.81
N LYS A 226 -9.50 28.36 -0.96
CA LYS A 226 -8.41 29.29 -0.63
C LYS A 226 -7.17 28.60 -0.05
N ILE A 227 -7.34 27.60 0.82
CA ILE A 227 -6.23 26.78 1.32
C ILE A 227 -5.62 25.92 0.21
N GLN A 228 -6.45 25.25 -0.61
CA GLN A 228 -5.97 24.44 -1.73
C GLN A 228 -5.20 25.29 -2.77
N GLU A 229 -5.63 26.53 -3.00
CA GLU A 229 -4.97 27.48 -3.90
C GLU A 229 -3.66 28.01 -3.33
N LEU A 230 -3.58 28.31 -2.03
CA LEU A 230 -2.34 28.69 -1.36
C LEU A 230 -1.29 27.56 -1.39
N ILE A 231 -1.72 26.31 -1.14
CA ILE A 231 -0.82 25.15 -1.25
C ILE A 231 -0.35 24.97 -2.71
N LYS A 232 -1.27 25.11 -3.68
CA LYS A 232 -0.97 25.02 -5.12
C LYS A 232 -0.02 26.12 -5.59
N SER A 233 -0.14 27.35 -5.10
CA SER A 233 0.77 28.46 -5.48
C SER A 233 2.15 28.35 -4.84
N LEU A 234 2.25 27.82 -3.61
CA LEU A 234 3.52 27.60 -2.92
C LEU A 234 4.28 26.35 -3.40
N THR A 235 3.60 25.31 -3.87
CA THR A 235 4.22 23.98 -4.15
C THR A 235 4.05 23.49 -5.58
N GLY A 236 3.17 24.09 -6.38
CA GLY A 236 2.72 23.54 -7.67
C GLY A 236 1.78 22.33 -7.58
N VAL A 237 1.56 21.78 -6.38
CA VAL A 237 0.77 20.56 -6.15
C VAL A 237 -0.62 20.92 -5.61
N ALA A 238 -1.65 20.30 -6.17
CA ALA A 238 -2.99 20.38 -5.62
C ALA A 238 -3.27 19.23 -4.65
N ILE A 239 -4.01 19.54 -3.59
CA ILE A 239 -4.49 18.56 -2.62
C ILE A 239 -6.04 18.55 -2.65
N PRO A 240 -6.65 17.88 -3.65
CA PRO A 240 -8.08 17.62 -3.64
C PRO A 240 -8.45 16.77 -2.42
N LEU A 241 -9.53 17.13 -1.70
CA LEU A 241 -10.08 16.29 -0.65
C LEU A 241 -11.15 15.39 -1.29
N PHE A 242 -10.86 14.10 -1.41
CA PHE A 242 -11.71 13.17 -2.15
C PHE A 242 -11.99 11.87 -1.41
N ASN A 243 -13.06 11.20 -1.84
CA ASN A 243 -13.50 9.92 -1.34
C ASN A 243 -13.86 8.99 -2.50
N GLY A 244 -13.15 7.87 -2.61
CA GLY A 244 -13.44 6.74 -3.50
C GLY A 244 -14.01 5.55 -2.71
N ARG A 245 -13.33 4.41 -2.79
CA ARG A 245 -13.67 3.16 -2.08
C ARG A 245 -12.51 2.63 -1.24
N GLY A 246 -12.80 1.65 -0.39
CA GLY A 246 -11.81 0.96 0.43
C GLY A 246 -11.28 -0.31 -0.23
N LEU A 247 -10.30 -0.93 0.43
CA LEU A 247 -9.78 -2.24 0.03
C LEU A 247 -10.83 -3.36 0.18
N PHE A 248 -11.74 -3.23 1.15
CA PHE A 248 -12.72 -4.26 1.53
C PHE A 248 -14.19 -3.84 1.38
N GLN A 249 -14.47 -2.57 1.03
CA GLN A 249 -15.81 -2.01 0.87
C GLN A 249 -15.85 -0.92 -0.22
N HIS A 250 -17.05 -0.47 -0.59
CA HIS A 250 -17.32 0.39 -1.74
C HIS A 250 -17.57 1.88 -1.43
N ASN A 251 -17.89 2.23 -0.18
CA ASN A 251 -18.43 3.55 0.21
C ASN A 251 -17.36 4.61 0.44
N PHE A 252 -16.23 4.23 1.05
CA PHE A 252 -15.22 5.22 1.45
C PHE A 252 -13.77 4.73 1.36
N GLY A 253 -12.86 5.62 0.98
CA GLY A 253 -11.42 5.35 0.94
C GLY A 253 -10.70 6.04 -0.21
N ILE A 254 -9.48 5.59 -0.49
CA ILE A 254 -8.52 6.23 -1.41
C ILE A 254 -8.45 5.58 -2.80
N PHE A 255 -9.09 4.42 -3.00
CA PHE A 255 -9.07 3.72 -4.28
C PHE A 255 -10.21 4.19 -5.19
N PRO A 256 -10.02 4.24 -6.52
CA PRO A 256 -11.06 4.62 -7.48
C PRO A 256 -12.25 3.65 -7.48
N ARG A 257 -13.44 4.17 -7.73
CA ARG A 257 -14.64 3.38 -7.98
C ARG A 257 -14.66 2.84 -9.41
N ARG A 258 -15.29 1.67 -9.59
CA ARG A 258 -15.56 1.09 -10.91
C ARG A 258 -16.58 1.95 -11.65
N ARG A 259 -16.11 2.75 -12.61
CA ARG A 259 -16.89 3.45 -13.62
C ARG A 259 -16.34 3.09 -15.01
N PRO A 260 -17.16 3.12 -16.08
CA PRO A 260 -16.65 3.13 -17.45
C PRO A 260 -15.74 4.35 -17.68
N ILE A 261 -14.65 4.19 -18.42
CA ILE A 261 -13.84 5.30 -18.94
C ILE A 261 -13.66 5.12 -20.45
N THR A 262 -13.98 6.14 -21.24
CA THR A 262 -13.83 6.14 -22.71
C THR A 262 -12.90 7.26 -23.14
N THR A 263 -11.69 6.92 -23.56
CA THR A 263 -10.68 7.87 -24.07
C THR A 263 -10.75 7.96 -25.60
N VAL A 264 -11.26 9.07 -26.13
CA VAL A 264 -11.33 9.35 -27.57
C VAL A 264 -10.07 10.11 -27.98
N VAL A 265 -9.36 9.60 -28.99
CA VAL A 265 -8.20 10.26 -29.63
C VAL A 265 -8.67 10.89 -30.93
N GLY A 266 -8.62 12.22 -30.99
CA GLY A 266 -9.07 13.05 -32.10
C GLY A 266 -8.14 13.03 -33.33
N ALA A 267 -8.47 13.87 -34.31
CA ALA A 267 -7.65 14.07 -35.50
C ALA A 267 -6.45 15.01 -35.22
N PRO A 268 -5.28 14.77 -35.86
CA PRO A 268 -4.12 15.64 -35.70
C PRO A 268 -4.31 17.01 -36.36
N ILE A 269 -4.16 18.07 -35.58
CA ILE A 269 -4.05 19.46 -36.04
C ILE A 269 -2.59 19.71 -36.39
N LYS A 270 -2.29 19.71 -37.70
CA LYS A 270 -0.93 19.93 -38.19
C LYS A 270 -0.53 21.41 -38.08
N LEU A 271 0.68 21.65 -37.59
CA LEU A 271 1.27 22.97 -37.42
C LEU A 271 2.55 23.08 -38.24
N GLU A 272 2.87 24.29 -38.69
CA GLU A 272 4.16 24.61 -39.29
C GLU A 272 5.17 24.97 -38.19
N LYS A 273 6.47 24.73 -38.43
CA LYS A 273 7.52 24.92 -37.43
C LYS A 273 7.94 26.39 -37.39
N THR A 274 7.52 27.11 -36.34
CA THR A 274 7.89 28.52 -36.10
C THR A 274 8.78 28.61 -34.87
N GLU A 275 10.06 29.01 -35.02
CA GLU A 275 11.03 29.03 -33.91
C GLU A 275 10.66 30.04 -32.80
N ASN A 276 10.10 31.19 -33.18
CA ASN A 276 9.71 32.28 -32.29
C ASN A 276 8.26 32.67 -32.55
N PRO A 277 7.28 31.81 -32.17
CA PRO A 277 5.89 32.00 -32.54
C PRO A 277 5.28 33.21 -31.84
N SER A 278 4.43 33.93 -32.57
CA SER A 278 3.81 35.17 -32.06
C SER A 278 2.71 34.87 -31.03
N ARG A 279 2.31 35.85 -30.23
CA ARG A 279 1.20 35.67 -29.28
C ARG A 279 -0.11 35.45 -30.02
N GLU A 280 -0.29 36.13 -31.14
CA GLU A 280 -1.45 36.12 -32.02
C GLU A 280 -1.54 34.80 -32.80
N GLU A 281 -0.40 34.25 -33.23
CA GLU A 281 -0.29 32.92 -33.83
C GLU A 281 -0.65 31.81 -32.82
N VAL A 282 -0.11 31.89 -31.60
CA VAL A 282 -0.45 30.97 -30.50
C VAL A 282 -1.93 31.09 -30.12
N GLU A 283 -2.50 32.31 -30.12
CA GLU A 283 -3.93 32.55 -29.87
C GLU A 283 -4.80 31.90 -30.94
N LYS A 284 -4.49 32.12 -32.22
CA LYS A 284 -5.18 31.53 -33.38
C LYS A 284 -5.23 30.00 -33.27
N TRP A 285 -4.08 29.37 -33.08
CA TRP A 285 -4.02 27.90 -33.01
C TRP A 285 -4.61 27.33 -31.71
N HIS A 286 -4.59 28.09 -30.61
CA HIS A 286 -5.28 27.71 -29.38
C HIS A 286 -6.81 27.73 -29.53
N ASN A 287 -7.36 28.70 -30.27
CA ASN A 287 -8.79 28.75 -30.58
C ASN A 287 -9.20 27.58 -31.49
N VAL A 288 -8.46 27.30 -32.57
CA VAL A 288 -8.69 26.13 -33.44
C VAL A 288 -8.61 24.81 -32.66
N TYR A 289 -7.70 24.70 -31.69
CA TYR A 289 -7.65 23.55 -30.79
C TYR A 289 -8.91 23.45 -29.90
N CYS A 290 -9.38 24.56 -29.33
CA CYS A 290 -10.59 24.58 -28.50
C CYS A 290 -11.85 24.21 -29.30
N GLU A 291 -11.97 24.68 -30.56
CA GLU A 291 -13.03 24.31 -31.49
C GLU A 291 -13.00 22.79 -31.76
N LYS A 292 -11.86 22.25 -32.17
CA LYS A 292 -11.68 20.82 -32.48
C LYS A 292 -11.86 19.90 -31.26
N LEU A 293 -11.47 20.34 -30.06
CA LEU A 293 -11.78 19.62 -28.81
C LEU A 293 -13.28 19.65 -28.49
N THR A 294 -13.97 20.74 -28.80
CA THR A 294 -15.43 20.86 -28.60
C THR A 294 -16.19 19.97 -29.58
N GLU A 295 -15.81 19.95 -30.86
CA GLU A 295 -16.33 19.01 -31.87
C GLU A 295 -16.14 17.54 -31.41
N LEU A 296 -14.94 17.20 -30.92
CA LEU A 296 -14.62 15.86 -30.44
C LEU A 296 -15.49 15.46 -29.24
N PHE A 297 -15.73 16.39 -28.31
CA PHE A 297 -16.59 16.17 -27.15
C PHE A 297 -18.07 15.99 -27.55
N GLU A 298 -18.60 16.91 -28.35
CA GLU A 298 -20.01 16.91 -28.79
C GLU A 298 -20.37 15.64 -29.56
N ALA A 299 -19.47 15.16 -30.42
CA ALA A 299 -19.67 13.93 -31.20
C ALA A 299 -19.74 12.64 -30.35
N HIS A 300 -19.08 12.60 -29.18
CA HIS A 300 -18.91 11.35 -28.42
C HIS A 300 -19.57 11.34 -27.03
N LYS A 301 -20.09 12.47 -26.55
CA LYS A 301 -20.69 12.57 -25.20
C LYS A 301 -21.89 11.63 -24.99
N VAL A 302 -22.73 11.46 -26.01
CA VAL A 302 -23.98 10.66 -25.94
C VAL A 302 -23.68 9.16 -25.89
N GLU A 303 -22.69 8.67 -26.64
CA GLU A 303 -22.26 7.27 -26.59
C GLU A 303 -21.54 6.91 -25.29
N SER A 304 -20.84 7.90 -24.70
CA SER A 304 -19.93 7.67 -23.58
C SER A 304 -20.56 7.81 -22.20
N VAL A 305 -21.62 8.62 -22.03
CA VAL A 305 -22.22 8.89 -20.72
C VAL A 305 -23.75 9.03 -20.78
N LYS A 306 -24.46 8.33 -19.88
CA LYS A 306 -25.80 8.75 -19.46
C LYS A 306 -25.67 9.94 -18.51
N CYS A 307 -25.55 11.15 -19.05
CA CYS A 307 -25.45 12.39 -18.27
C CYS A 307 -26.64 13.32 -18.56
N CYS A 308 -27.06 14.06 -17.53
CA CYS A 308 -27.90 15.25 -17.69
C CYS A 308 -27.06 16.44 -18.18
N ASP A 309 -27.71 17.57 -18.40
CA ASP A 309 -27.28 18.63 -19.31
C ASP A 309 -25.91 19.28 -19.05
N PHE A 310 -25.26 19.66 -20.15
CA PHE A 310 -23.97 20.35 -20.19
C PHE A 310 -24.15 21.85 -19.92
N LEU A 311 -23.92 22.28 -18.67
CA LEU A 311 -24.01 23.70 -18.28
C LEU A 311 -22.67 24.43 -18.41
N LEU A 312 -22.44 25.04 -19.58
CA LEU A 312 -21.57 26.22 -19.70
C LEU A 312 -22.23 27.39 -18.96
N ASN A 313 -21.92 27.53 -17.67
CA ASN A 313 -22.75 28.30 -16.77
C ASN A 313 -22.40 29.80 -16.75
N CYS A 314 -23.28 30.62 -17.33
CA CYS A 314 -23.35 32.07 -17.13
C CYS A 314 -24.64 32.42 -16.34
N ASP A 315 -24.47 33.18 -15.26
CA ASP A 315 -25.49 33.84 -14.41
C ASP A 315 -26.77 33.07 -13.96
N LYS A 316 -26.71 32.61 -12.70
CA LYS A 316 -27.72 32.77 -11.61
C LYS A 316 -29.14 32.14 -11.69
N ASN A 317 -29.44 31.44 -10.59
CA ASN A 317 -30.73 31.32 -9.88
C ASN A 317 -31.95 30.64 -10.56
N ILE A 318 -32.33 29.46 -10.04
CA ILE A 318 -33.73 29.00 -9.79
C ILE A 318 -33.71 27.81 -8.80
N ILE A 319 -34.86 27.37 -8.28
CA ILE A 319 -35.01 26.42 -7.15
C ILE A 319 -36.08 25.34 -7.48
N ILE A 320 -36.12 24.24 -6.70
CA ILE A 320 -37.15 23.16 -6.58
C ILE A 320 -37.35 22.22 -7.81
N LEU A 321 -37.89 20.99 -7.74
CA LEU A 321 -38.72 20.28 -6.72
C LEU A 321 -38.36 18.76 -6.54
N HIS A 322 -39.25 17.96 -5.92
CA HIS A 322 -39.06 16.61 -5.30
C HIS A 322 -39.73 15.44 -6.07
N ILE A 323 -39.93 14.27 -5.40
CA ILE A 323 -40.65 13.02 -5.80
C ILE A 323 -39.83 12.09 -6.74
N ASP A 324 -39.70 10.76 -6.57
CA ASP A 324 -40.06 9.77 -5.50
C ASP A 324 -39.01 8.62 -5.46
N LEU A 325 -38.83 7.66 -4.52
CA LEU A 325 -39.49 7.08 -3.31
C LEU A 325 -40.14 5.66 -3.44
N VAL A 326 -40.95 5.32 -4.47
CA VAL A 326 -41.60 3.98 -4.56
C VAL A 326 -40.65 2.82 -4.90
N GLN A 327 -40.14 2.09 -3.89
CA GLN A 327 -39.78 0.65 -4.03
C GLN A 327 -39.76 -0.16 -2.72
N LEU A 328 -40.49 0.28 -1.69
CA LEU A 328 -40.50 -0.30 -0.35
C LEU A 328 -41.44 -1.51 -0.18
N LEU A 329 -41.54 -2.42 -1.16
CA LEU A 329 -42.57 -3.48 -1.15
C LEU A 329 -42.19 -4.83 -1.79
N VAL A 330 -40.95 -5.30 -1.62
CA VAL A 330 -40.59 -6.71 -1.84
C VAL A 330 -39.79 -7.27 -0.66
N LEU A 331 -40.52 -7.68 0.37
CA LEU A 331 -40.03 -8.57 1.44
C LEU A 331 -41.03 -9.72 1.62
N PHE A 332 -40.57 -10.81 2.25
CA PHE A 332 -41.27 -12.08 2.46
C PHE A 332 -41.45 -12.99 1.23
N SER A 333 -40.39 -13.75 0.91
CA SER A 333 -40.45 -15.20 1.16
C SER A 333 -39.05 -15.81 1.33
N ASN A 334 -39.02 -17.00 1.95
CA ASN A 334 -37.93 -17.98 2.01
C ASN A 334 -36.63 -17.63 2.76
N ASN A 335 -36.40 -18.38 3.84
CA ASN A 335 -35.21 -18.31 4.68
C ASN A 335 -34.05 -19.12 4.09
N ILE A 336 -32.91 -18.47 3.77
CA ILE A 336 -31.52 -18.98 3.94
C ILE A 336 -30.46 -17.84 3.78
N SER A 337 -30.87 -16.57 3.85
CA SER A 337 -30.10 -15.42 3.34
C SER A 337 -29.32 -14.60 4.38
N ILE A 338 -29.37 -14.96 5.67
CA ILE A 338 -28.91 -14.07 6.78
C ILE A 338 -27.37 -13.88 6.83
N LEU A 339 -26.60 -14.77 6.20
CA LEU A 339 -25.15 -14.65 6.02
C LEU A 339 -24.73 -13.87 4.75
N VAL A 340 -25.71 -13.32 4.01
CA VAL A 340 -25.52 -12.74 2.66
C VAL A 340 -26.22 -11.38 2.56
N MET A 341 -25.63 -10.37 3.20
CA MET A 341 -25.96 -8.96 2.95
C MET A 341 -24.71 -8.24 2.44
N PRO A 342 -24.72 -7.67 1.22
CA PRO A 342 -23.61 -6.83 0.74
C PRO A 342 -23.43 -5.59 1.63
N SER A 343 -24.55 -4.97 2.05
CA SER A 343 -24.54 -3.84 2.97
C SER A 343 -24.72 -4.29 4.41
N ILE A 344 -23.78 -3.94 5.30
CA ILE A 344 -23.89 -4.16 6.75
C ILE A 344 -23.53 -2.85 7.46
N LEU A 345 -24.44 -2.36 8.32
CA LEU A 345 -24.35 -1.05 8.98
C LEU A 345 -24.21 0.14 8.00
N GLY A 346 -24.79 0.05 6.80
CA GLY A 346 -24.67 1.08 5.76
C GLY A 346 -23.29 1.12 5.08
N ILE A 347 -22.49 0.07 5.24
CA ILE A 347 -21.23 -0.13 4.54
C ILE A 347 -21.40 -1.33 3.60
N ASP A 348 -21.21 -1.10 2.31
CA ASP A 348 -21.30 -2.07 1.22
C ASP A 348 -19.96 -2.77 1.04
N TRP A 349 -19.86 -4.00 1.50
CA TRP A 349 -18.63 -4.81 1.45
C TRP A 349 -18.40 -5.42 0.07
N ASN A 350 -17.14 -5.69 -0.24
CA ASN A 350 -16.78 -6.45 -1.43
C ASN A 350 -17.51 -7.80 -1.40
N ASP A 351 -18.33 -8.13 -2.40
CA ASP A 351 -18.95 -9.46 -2.48
C ASP A 351 -17.86 -10.53 -2.62
N ILE A 352 -17.65 -11.31 -1.56
CA ILE A 352 -16.69 -12.40 -1.52
C ILE A 352 -17.03 -13.52 -2.51
N ARG A 353 -18.24 -13.56 -3.07
CA ARG A 353 -18.68 -14.48 -4.13
C ARG A 353 -18.59 -13.86 -5.53
N ALA A 354 -18.15 -12.61 -5.66
CA ALA A 354 -17.94 -12.00 -6.97
C ALA A 354 -17.06 -12.90 -7.87
N PRO A 355 -17.37 -13.03 -9.17
CA PRO A 355 -16.56 -13.79 -10.11
C PRO A 355 -15.07 -13.45 -10.05
N TRP A 356 -14.21 -14.46 -10.26
CA TRP A 356 -12.76 -14.33 -10.05
C TRP A 356 -12.14 -13.19 -10.86
N ASN A 357 -12.57 -12.99 -12.11
CA ASN A 357 -12.13 -11.86 -12.92
C ASN A 357 -12.36 -10.51 -12.21
N LYS A 358 -13.57 -10.21 -11.72
CA LYS A 358 -13.85 -8.95 -10.98
C LYS A 358 -12.94 -8.73 -9.76
N LYS A 359 -12.50 -9.80 -9.09
CA LYS A 359 -11.54 -9.73 -7.99
C LYS A 359 -10.12 -9.44 -8.51
N VAL A 360 -9.71 -10.11 -9.58
CA VAL A 360 -8.42 -9.87 -10.25
C VAL A 360 -8.35 -8.46 -10.82
N SER A 361 -9.38 -7.95 -11.52
CA SER A 361 -9.41 -6.57 -12.03
C SER A 361 -9.26 -5.55 -10.88
N PHE A 362 -9.93 -5.81 -9.74
CA PHE A 362 -9.79 -4.98 -8.56
C PHE A 362 -8.37 -5.05 -7.95
N LEU A 363 -7.75 -6.22 -7.89
CA LEU A 363 -6.37 -6.38 -7.41
C LEU A 363 -5.35 -5.71 -8.35
N ALA A 364 -5.55 -5.78 -9.67
CA ALA A 364 -4.73 -5.08 -10.66
C ALA A 364 -4.86 -3.56 -10.50
N MET A 365 -6.08 -3.04 -10.31
CA MET A 365 -6.27 -1.62 -9.96
C MET A 365 -5.59 -1.25 -8.64
N VAL A 366 -5.70 -2.07 -7.58
CA VAL A 366 -5.03 -1.79 -6.31
C VAL A 366 -3.51 -1.77 -6.49
N PHE A 367 -2.92 -2.76 -7.18
CA PHE A 367 -1.50 -2.81 -7.50
C PHE A 367 -1.04 -1.55 -8.25
N GLU A 368 -1.74 -1.18 -9.31
CA GLU A 368 -1.43 0.02 -10.08
C GLU A 368 -1.62 1.31 -9.28
N CYS A 369 -2.65 1.43 -8.44
CA CYS A 369 -2.81 2.58 -7.53
C CYS A 369 -1.69 2.68 -6.49
N LEU A 370 -1.18 1.54 -6.00
CA LEU A 370 0.01 1.51 -5.13
C LEU A 370 1.27 1.96 -5.90
N SER A 371 1.44 1.57 -7.17
CA SER A 371 2.53 2.06 -8.02
C SER A 371 2.38 3.56 -8.40
N LEU A 372 1.16 4.02 -8.66
CA LEU A 372 0.80 5.32 -9.23
C LEU A 372 0.75 6.47 -8.24
N HIS A 373 0.30 6.25 -7.01
CA HIS A 373 0.06 7.34 -6.08
C HIS A 373 1.35 7.63 -5.29
N PRO A 374 1.98 8.82 -5.34
CA PRO A 374 3.29 9.04 -4.71
C PRO A 374 3.34 8.63 -3.23
N LEU A 375 2.28 8.97 -2.49
CA LEU A 375 2.11 8.56 -1.09
C LEU A 375 1.94 7.04 -0.90
N LEU A 376 1.37 6.29 -1.84
CA LEU A 376 1.15 4.85 -1.71
C LEU A 376 2.28 4.00 -2.32
N SER A 377 3.05 4.57 -3.26
CA SER A 377 4.29 3.97 -3.75
C SER A 377 5.42 4.21 -2.76
N THR A 378 5.42 5.36 -2.08
CA THR A 378 6.39 5.64 -1.01
C THR A 378 5.99 5.05 0.33
N PHE A 379 4.84 5.34 0.96
CA PHE A 379 4.64 5.01 2.40
C PHE A 379 4.88 3.55 2.81
N PRO A 380 4.54 2.50 2.02
CA PRO A 380 4.90 1.11 2.34
C PRO A 380 6.41 0.83 2.27
N LEU A 381 7.13 1.58 1.43
CA LEU A 381 8.58 1.52 1.21
C LEU A 381 9.33 2.65 1.95
N LEU A 382 8.62 3.58 2.59
CA LEU A 382 9.16 4.74 3.29
C LEU A 382 9.95 4.33 4.54
N PRO A 383 9.62 3.24 5.27
CA PRO A 383 10.53 2.64 6.24
C PRO A 383 11.87 2.23 5.59
N LEU A 384 11.86 1.65 4.39
CA LEU A 384 13.08 1.22 3.67
C LEU A 384 13.87 2.43 3.13
N PHE A 385 13.21 3.51 2.75
CA PHE A 385 13.84 4.73 2.24
C PHE A 385 14.38 5.65 3.36
N LEU A 386 13.65 5.77 4.48
CA LEU A 386 14.10 6.50 5.67
C LEU A 386 15.08 5.70 6.53
N LEU A 387 15.25 4.39 6.28
CA LEU A 387 16.40 3.61 6.75
C LEU A 387 17.64 3.91 5.90
N ASN A 388 18.12 5.16 6.02
CA ASN A 388 19.48 5.65 5.82
C ASN A 388 20.50 4.66 5.22
N CYS A 389 20.66 4.67 3.89
CA CYS A 389 21.66 3.87 3.16
C CYS A 389 23.08 3.95 3.77
N PHE A 390 23.50 5.14 4.21
CA PHE A 390 24.82 5.40 4.80
C PHE A 390 24.92 5.07 6.30
N LEU A 391 23.81 4.89 7.02
CA LEU A 391 23.83 4.45 8.43
C LEU A 391 23.75 2.94 8.59
N TRP A 392 23.36 2.17 7.56
CA TRP A 392 23.36 0.70 7.64
C TRP A 392 24.71 0.10 8.04
N PRO A 393 25.89 0.55 7.54
CA PRO A 393 27.18 0.06 8.04
C PRO A 393 27.37 0.27 9.55
N PHE A 394 26.92 1.41 10.07
CA PHE A 394 27.01 1.74 11.50
C PHE A 394 25.99 0.95 12.33
N TYR A 395 24.73 0.84 11.89
CA TYR A 395 23.70 0.04 12.55
C TYR A 395 24.02 -1.46 12.51
N VAL A 396 24.57 -1.99 11.41
CA VAL A 396 25.02 -3.38 11.30
C VAL A 396 26.25 -3.61 12.18
N GLY A 397 27.24 -2.71 12.18
CA GLY A 397 28.39 -2.77 13.08
C GLY A 397 27.96 -2.78 14.55
N TRP A 398 27.03 -1.91 14.92
CA TRP A 398 26.43 -1.85 16.25
C TRP A 398 25.60 -3.11 16.58
N PHE A 399 24.78 -3.62 15.66
CA PHE A 399 23.95 -4.82 15.82
C PHE A 399 24.82 -6.08 15.99
N LEU A 400 25.98 -6.14 15.32
CA LEU A 400 26.96 -7.21 15.48
C LEU A 400 27.72 -7.10 16.81
N TYR A 401 28.13 -5.89 17.21
CA TYR A 401 28.75 -5.60 18.51
C TYR A 401 27.82 -5.95 19.68
N ASP A 402 26.59 -5.43 19.65
CA ASP A 402 25.55 -5.59 20.67
C ASP A 402 24.82 -6.95 20.57
N ARG A 403 25.22 -7.83 19.64
CA ARG A 403 24.52 -9.10 19.32
C ARG A 403 24.26 -9.99 20.53
N LYS A 404 25.12 -9.95 21.55
CA LYS A 404 24.99 -10.76 22.78
C LYS A 404 24.13 -10.13 23.88
N THR A 405 23.68 -8.88 23.74
CA THR A 405 22.90 -8.18 24.78
C THR A 405 21.54 -8.80 25.14
N PRO A 406 20.81 -9.51 24.23
CA PRO A 406 19.67 -10.35 24.63
C PRO A 406 20.02 -11.44 25.65
N MET A 407 21.28 -11.90 25.70
CA MET A 407 21.79 -12.87 26.68
C MET A 407 22.50 -12.21 27.87
N LYS A 408 22.48 -10.88 27.96
CA LYS A 408 23.14 -10.08 29.01
C LYS A 408 22.16 -9.14 29.74
N GLY A 409 20.92 -9.58 29.94
CA GLY A 409 19.90 -8.82 30.67
C GLY A 409 19.13 -7.76 29.87
N GLY A 410 19.50 -7.45 28.63
CA GLY A 410 18.82 -6.45 27.79
C GLY A 410 18.92 -5.00 28.30
N TYR A 411 18.21 -4.07 27.67
CA TYR A 411 18.37 -2.63 27.94
C TYR A 411 17.65 -2.13 29.20
N ASP A 412 16.55 -2.75 29.62
CA ASP A 412 15.67 -2.26 30.70
C ASP A 412 15.39 -0.74 30.59
N ALA A 413 14.87 -0.30 29.44
CA ALA A 413 14.64 1.11 29.17
C ALA A 413 13.39 1.62 29.93
N LYS A 414 13.52 1.83 31.25
CA LYS A 414 12.40 2.22 32.13
C LYS A 414 11.63 3.45 31.63
N TRP A 415 12.29 4.40 30.96
CA TRP A 415 11.61 5.54 30.31
C TRP A 415 10.62 5.09 29.22
N PHE A 416 11.01 4.15 28.37
CA PHE A 416 10.19 3.60 27.27
C PHE A 416 9.04 2.75 27.82
N ARG A 417 9.33 1.93 28.84
CA ARG A 417 8.37 1.06 29.54
C ARG A 417 7.31 1.85 30.33
N ASN A 418 7.55 3.14 30.62
CA ASN A 418 6.65 4.05 31.33
C ASN A 418 5.93 5.09 30.45
N LEU A 419 6.11 5.06 29.12
CA LEU A 419 5.42 5.98 28.21
C LEU A 419 3.88 5.90 28.38
N PRO A 420 3.10 6.98 28.11
CA PRO A 420 1.64 6.97 28.25
C PRO A 420 0.93 5.83 27.53
N LEU A 421 1.50 5.35 26.41
CA LEU A 421 1.06 4.19 25.66
C LEU A 421 0.94 2.91 26.52
N ALA A 422 1.81 2.72 27.52
CA ALA A 422 1.74 1.59 28.47
C ALA A 422 0.42 1.60 29.28
N LYS A 423 0.02 2.79 29.73
CA LYS A 423 -1.23 3.00 30.50
C LYS A 423 -2.45 2.82 29.60
N TRP A 424 -2.41 3.36 28.37
CA TRP A 424 -3.48 3.15 27.38
C TRP A 424 -3.66 1.68 26.99
N TYR A 425 -2.55 0.96 26.77
CA TYR A 425 -2.56 -0.47 26.44
C TYR A 425 -3.20 -1.31 27.55
N SER A 426 -2.84 -1.06 28.81
CA SER A 426 -3.41 -1.80 29.95
C SER A 426 -4.86 -1.42 30.24
N ALA A 427 -5.23 -0.15 30.03
CA ALA A 427 -6.62 0.31 30.13
C ALA A 427 -7.56 -0.26 29.04
N TYR A 428 -7.03 -0.76 27.92
CA TYR A 428 -7.83 -1.47 26.91
C TYR A 428 -8.24 -2.88 27.37
N TRP A 429 -7.41 -3.54 28.18
CA TRP A 429 -7.60 -4.90 28.68
C TRP A 429 -8.16 -4.99 30.12
N PRO A 430 -8.64 -3.88 30.71
CA PRO A 430 -8.68 -3.66 32.15
C PRO A 430 -7.57 -4.36 32.99
N ALA A 431 -6.34 -4.40 32.47
CA ALA A 431 -5.27 -5.18 33.08
C ALA A 431 -4.85 -4.62 34.45
N ASN A 432 -4.76 -5.50 35.44
CA ASN A 432 -4.47 -5.14 36.84
C ASN A 432 -3.54 -6.17 37.47
N SER A 433 -2.50 -5.70 38.17
CA SER A 433 -1.56 -6.54 38.92
C SER A 433 -1.81 -6.43 40.44
N ARG A 434 -1.81 -7.58 41.13
CA ARG A 434 -1.86 -7.69 42.59
C ARG A 434 -0.58 -8.40 43.07
N LYS A 435 0.02 -7.93 44.16
CA LYS A 435 1.09 -8.64 44.87
C LYS A 435 0.52 -9.34 46.10
N THR A 436 1.05 -10.52 46.41
CA THR A 436 0.70 -11.34 47.58
C THR A 436 1.80 -11.38 48.63
N ALA A 437 3.04 -11.10 48.23
CA ALA A 437 4.20 -10.90 49.08
C ALA A 437 5.08 -9.78 48.50
N ASP A 438 5.99 -9.25 49.30
CA ASP A 438 7.06 -8.36 48.86
C ASP A 438 8.26 -9.16 48.33
N LEU A 439 9.02 -8.53 47.41
CA LEU A 439 10.24 -9.08 46.84
C LEU A 439 11.41 -8.16 47.22
N PRO A 440 12.20 -8.46 48.26
CA PRO A 440 13.41 -7.72 48.61
C PRO A 440 14.38 -7.56 47.43
N ALA A 441 14.83 -6.33 47.16
CA ALA A 441 15.80 -6.03 46.10
C ALA A 441 17.23 -6.53 46.39
N THR A 442 17.45 -7.18 47.54
CA THR A 442 18.69 -7.88 47.92
C THR A 442 18.84 -9.25 47.27
N GLU A 443 17.79 -9.78 46.65
CA GLU A 443 17.74 -11.14 46.09
C GLU A 443 17.33 -11.14 44.61
N ASN A 444 17.46 -12.29 43.94
CA ASN A 444 17.08 -12.48 42.54
C ASN A 444 16.01 -13.56 42.42
N TYR A 445 15.14 -13.42 41.41
CA TYR A 445 13.87 -14.13 41.33
C TYR A 445 13.61 -14.71 39.93
N LEU A 446 13.14 -15.95 39.87
CA LEU A 446 12.62 -16.58 38.66
C LEU A 446 11.09 -16.68 38.77
N LEU A 447 10.40 -15.81 38.04
CA LEU A 447 8.95 -15.66 38.03
C LEU A 447 8.35 -16.67 37.03
N ALA A 448 7.76 -17.74 37.55
CA ALA A 448 7.11 -18.78 36.76
C ALA A 448 5.67 -18.35 36.40
N CYS A 449 5.47 -17.87 35.17
CA CYS A 449 4.19 -17.36 34.70
C CYS A 449 3.29 -18.45 34.11
N HIS A 450 2.02 -18.45 34.55
CA HIS A 450 0.97 -19.38 34.10
C HIS A 450 -0.41 -18.69 34.00
N PRO A 451 -1.28 -19.12 33.07
CA PRO A 451 -0.91 -19.84 31.84
C PRO A 451 -0.05 -18.94 30.94
N HIS A 452 0.51 -19.47 29.85
CA HIS A 452 1.07 -18.63 28.78
C HIS A 452 -0.02 -17.82 28.03
N GLY A 453 -1.25 -18.32 27.99
CA GLY A 453 -2.28 -17.85 27.05
C GLY A 453 -1.85 -18.03 25.58
N PHE A 454 -2.65 -17.57 24.61
CA PHE A 454 -2.15 -17.47 23.24
C PHE A 454 -1.10 -16.34 23.11
N PHE A 455 -1.48 -15.14 23.56
CA PHE A 455 -0.57 -14.03 23.81
C PHE A 455 -0.65 -13.64 25.29
N PRO A 456 0.48 -13.50 26.00
CA PRO A 456 0.52 -13.18 27.42
C PRO A 456 0.30 -11.67 27.64
N PHE A 457 -0.89 -11.17 27.28
CA PHE A 457 -1.22 -9.74 27.29
C PHE A 457 -1.18 -9.11 28.69
N GLY A 458 -1.60 -9.82 29.74
CA GLY A 458 -1.55 -9.36 31.12
C GLY A 458 -0.11 -9.25 31.61
N ALA A 459 0.70 -10.28 31.36
CA ALA A 459 2.12 -10.24 31.68
C ALA A 459 2.89 -9.20 30.83
N TRP A 460 2.47 -8.93 29.59
CA TRP A 460 3.00 -7.82 28.80
C TRP A 460 2.60 -6.44 29.39
N SER A 461 1.34 -6.30 29.79
CA SER A 461 0.78 -5.11 30.47
C SER A 461 1.42 -4.78 31.83
N SER A 462 1.94 -5.80 32.52
CA SER A 462 2.53 -5.65 33.87
C SER A 462 4.05 -5.69 33.89
N PHE A 463 4.69 -6.57 33.13
CA PHE A 463 6.15 -6.73 33.15
C PHE A 463 6.84 -5.99 32.00
N ALA A 464 6.45 -6.21 30.73
CA ALA A 464 7.11 -5.54 29.59
C ALA A 464 6.86 -4.03 29.60
N LEU A 465 5.61 -3.64 29.86
CA LEU A 465 5.11 -2.30 30.07
C LEU A 465 4.83 -2.10 31.55
N ASN A 466 5.09 -0.90 32.10
CA ASN A 466 4.63 -0.56 33.46
C ASN A 466 3.15 -0.10 33.47
N GLY A 467 2.32 -0.69 32.62
CA GLY A 467 0.95 -0.20 32.38
C GLY A 467 -0.01 -0.47 33.54
N THR A 468 0.32 -1.42 34.43
CA THR A 468 -0.44 -1.72 35.65
C THR A 468 0.17 -1.14 36.94
N GLY A 469 1.18 -0.26 36.82
CA GLY A 469 1.93 0.28 37.97
C GLY A 469 2.59 -0.82 38.80
N LEU A 470 3.35 -1.71 38.15
CA LEU A 470 4.03 -2.83 38.79
C LEU A 470 5.38 -2.39 39.39
N PHE A 471 6.11 -1.49 38.72
CA PHE A 471 7.46 -1.09 39.15
C PHE A 471 7.42 -0.25 40.43
N GLU A 472 6.30 0.44 40.68
CA GLU A 472 5.98 1.14 41.93
C GLU A 472 5.57 0.18 43.06
N LYS A 473 4.98 -0.99 42.72
CA LYS A 473 4.61 -2.03 43.70
C LYS A 473 5.82 -2.84 44.17
N PHE A 474 6.87 -2.90 43.37
CA PHE A 474 8.14 -3.60 43.63
C PHE A 474 9.34 -2.66 43.37
N PRO A 475 9.55 -1.64 44.22
CA PRO A 475 10.64 -0.70 44.08
C PRO A 475 12.00 -1.42 44.15
N GLY A 476 12.95 -0.97 43.33
CA GLY A 476 14.27 -1.60 43.22
C GLY A 476 14.32 -2.83 42.29
N ILE A 477 13.20 -3.49 42.00
CA ILE A 477 13.18 -4.68 41.14
C ILE A 477 13.34 -4.32 39.64
N ARG A 478 14.09 -5.16 38.93
CA ARG A 478 14.28 -5.14 37.47
C ARG A 478 13.58 -6.35 36.87
N PHE A 479 12.45 -6.11 36.19
CA PHE A 479 11.71 -7.17 35.50
C PHE A 479 12.24 -7.39 34.09
N ASN A 480 12.61 -8.62 33.75
CA ASN A 480 13.06 -9.01 32.41
C ASN A 480 12.22 -10.19 31.87
N ILE A 481 11.60 -10.08 30.69
CA ILE A 481 10.81 -11.20 30.11
C ILE A 481 11.69 -12.11 29.26
N ALA A 482 11.80 -13.38 29.64
CA ALA A 482 12.43 -14.41 28.83
C ALA A 482 11.55 -14.78 27.63
N THR A 483 12.08 -14.65 26.40
CA THR A 483 11.34 -14.95 25.16
C THR A 483 12.23 -15.63 24.11
N LEU A 484 11.60 -16.18 23.06
CA LEU A 484 12.27 -16.94 22.00
C LEU A 484 13.33 -16.10 21.28
N GLY A 485 14.55 -16.64 21.14
CA GLY A 485 15.71 -15.97 20.55
C GLY A 485 15.50 -15.41 19.13
N VAL A 486 14.58 -16.00 18.36
CA VAL A 486 14.18 -15.52 17.03
C VAL A 486 13.70 -14.06 17.03
N ASN A 487 13.13 -13.57 18.14
CA ASN A 487 12.73 -12.16 18.30
C ASN A 487 13.90 -11.19 18.17
N PHE A 488 15.12 -11.61 18.54
CA PHE A 488 16.32 -10.78 18.54
C PHE A 488 17.17 -10.92 17.26
N ASN A 489 16.78 -11.81 16.32
CA ASN A 489 17.45 -11.95 15.03
C ASN A 489 16.95 -10.96 13.95
N VAL A 490 15.82 -10.26 14.20
CA VAL A 490 15.19 -9.36 13.25
C VAL A 490 15.48 -7.89 13.63
N PRO A 491 16.11 -7.08 12.75
CA PRO A 491 16.31 -5.64 12.95
C PRO A 491 15.05 -4.88 13.36
N LEU A 492 15.20 -3.85 14.18
CA LEU A 492 14.15 -3.01 14.81
C LEU A 492 13.24 -3.77 15.80
N ARG A 493 12.79 -4.99 15.46
CA ARG A 493 12.07 -5.89 16.38
C ARG A 493 12.94 -6.24 17.59
N ARG A 494 14.22 -6.58 17.35
CA ARG A 494 15.24 -6.79 18.40
C ARG A 494 15.27 -5.62 19.38
N GLU A 495 15.36 -4.40 18.86
CA GLU A 495 15.47 -3.19 19.68
C GLU A 495 14.21 -2.94 20.50
N ILE A 496 13.02 -3.06 19.90
CA ILE A 496 11.73 -2.93 20.59
C ILE A 496 11.62 -3.95 21.73
N CYS A 497 12.01 -5.21 21.49
CA CYS A 497 12.04 -6.25 22.53
C CYS A 497 13.02 -5.89 23.66
N LEU A 498 14.24 -5.46 23.36
CA LEU A 498 15.24 -5.11 24.38
C LEU A 498 14.88 -3.85 25.19
N LEU A 499 14.26 -2.85 24.56
CA LEU A 499 13.70 -1.66 25.22
C LEU A 499 12.57 -2.03 26.19
N HIS A 500 11.72 -2.99 25.83
CA HIS A 500 10.72 -3.59 26.73
C HIS A 500 11.32 -4.51 27.81
N GLY A 501 12.65 -4.66 27.89
CA GLY A 501 13.32 -5.53 28.85
C GLY A 501 13.15 -7.02 28.54
N CYS A 502 12.83 -7.41 27.30
CA CYS A 502 12.87 -8.81 26.92
C CYS A 502 14.33 -9.30 26.82
N ILE A 503 14.55 -10.56 27.21
CA ILE A 503 15.83 -11.28 27.10
C ILE A 503 15.60 -12.63 26.41
N ASP A 504 16.66 -13.27 25.97
CA ASP A 504 16.61 -14.62 25.41
C ASP A 504 16.25 -15.65 26.51
N CYS A 505 15.46 -16.67 26.18
CA CYS A 505 15.03 -17.71 27.12
C CYS A 505 16.00 -18.91 27.25
N SER A 506 17.18 -18.85 26.64
CA SER A 506 18.26 -19.83 26.82
C SER A 506 18.84 -19.80 28.23
N LYS A 507 19.39 -20.93 28.67
CA LYS A 507 20.00 -21.07 30.01
C LYS A 507 21.09 -20.04 30.28
N ASP A 508 21.98 -19.80 29.31
CA ASP A 508 23.06 -18.82 29.47
C ASP A 508 22.54 -17.41 29.80
N SER A 509 21.39 -17.03 29.22
CA SER A 509 20.70 -15.75 29.46
C SER A 509 20.03 -15.71 30.84
N LEU A 510 19.37 -16.81 31.25
CA LEU A 510 18.77 -16.96 32.58
C LEU A 510 19.87 -16.93 33.67
N GLU A 511 20.90 -17.76 33.53
CA GLU A 511 22.06 -17.82 34.43
C GLU A 511 22.80 -16.48 34.49
N PHE A 512 22.89 -15.73 33.39
CA PHE A 512 23.46 -14.38 33.44
C PHE A 512 22.58 -13.42 34.25
N ALA A 513 21.29 -13.32 33.94
CA ALA A 513 20.39 -12.37 34.59
C ALA A 513 20.09 -12.67 36.06
N LEU A 514 20.18 -13.95 36.47
CA LEU A 514 19.88 -14.42 37.83
C LEU A 514 21.10 -14.51 38.75
N ASP A 515 22.29 -14.76 38.18
CA ASP A 515 23.52 -15.01 38.94
C ASP A 515 24.72 -14.20 38.39
N LYS A 516 25.21 -14.53 37.19
CA LYS A 516 26.52 -14.08 36.70
C LYS A 516 26.64 -12.57 36.40
N CYS A 517 25.53 -11.83 36.37
CA CYS A 517 25.54 -10.37 36.29
C CYS A 517 25.98 -9.70 37.61
N GLY A 518 26.03 -10.42 38.73
CA GLY A 518 26.48 -9.91 40.04
C GLY A 518 25.56 -8.90 40.72
N SER A 519 24.52 -8.41 40.03
CA SER A 519 23.51 -7.50 40.57
C SER A 519 22.38 -8.25 41.29
N LYS A 520 21.75 -7.57 42.24
CA LYS A 520 20.57 -8.04 42.98
C LYS A 520 19.32 -7.25 42.59
N GLY A 521 18.13 -7.79 42.87
CA GLY A 521 16.85 -7.23 42.46
C GLY A 521 16.41 -7.62 41.05
N ASN A 522 17.06 -8.59 40.41
CA ASN A 522 16.68 -9.07 39.08
C ASN A 522 15.53 -10.08 39.18
N ALA A 523 14.47 -9.85 38.41
CA ALA A 523 13.29 -10.71 38.33
C ALA A 523 13.05 -11.16 36.88
N VAL A 524 13.43 -12.39 36.56
CA VAL A 524 13.26 -12.96 35.22
C VAL A 524 11.91 -13.65 35.11
N VAL A 525 11.10 -13.24 34.14
CA VAL A 525 9.73 -13.69 33.90
C VAL A 525 9.74 -14.76 32.81
N LEU A 526 9.36 -15.99 33.16
CA LEU A 526 9.43 -17.17 32.30
C LEU A 526 8.08 -17.90 32.24
N PHE A 527 7.52 -18.05 31.04
CA PHE A 527 6.29 -18.81 30.81
C PHE A 527 6.59 -20.31 30.67
N VAL A 528 6.42 -21.07 31.75
CA VAL A 528 6.99 -22.42 31.90
C VAL A 528 6.39 -23.46 30.94
N GLY A 529 5.08 -23.38 30.65
CA GLY A 529 4.44 -24.28 29.68
C GLY A 529 4.68 -23.91 28.21
N GLY A 530 5.00 -22.64 27.94
CA GLY A 530 5.34 -22.11 26.62
C GLY A 530 4.28 -22.34 25.55
N ALA A 531 4.75 -22.56 24.31
CA ALA A 531 3.92 -22.85 23.13
C ALA A 531 3.05 -24.12 23.22
N ALA A 532 3.13 -24.89 24.31
CA ALA A 532 2.22 -26.00 24.57
C ALA A 532 0.95 -25.52 25.31
N GLU A 533 1.09 -24.78 26.41
CA GLU A 533 -0.08 -24.14 27.08
C GLU A 533 -0.82 -23.18 26.13
N ALA A 534 -0.09 -22.51 25.23
CA ALA A 534 -0.67 -21.64 24.21
C ALA A 534 -1.58 -22.35 23.17
N LEU A 535 -1.47 -23.68 23.03
CA LEU A 535 -2.35 -24.48 22.16
C LEU A 535 -3.61 -24.98 22.88
N ASP A 536 -3.65 -24.90 24.21
CA ASP A 536 -4.72 -25.36 25.10
C ASP A 536 -5.41 -24.19 25.84
N ALA A 537 -5.13 -22.95 25.43
CA ALA A 537 -5.69 -21.69 25.94
C ALA A 537 -7.17 -21.49 25.52
N HIS A 538 -8.07 -22.37 25.96
CA HIS A 538 -9.50 -22.31 25.65
C HIS A 538 -10.29 -21.50 26.69
N PRO A 539 -11.25 -20.64 26.26
CA PRO A 539 -12.18 -19.95 27.15
C PRO A 539 -12.89 -20.90 28.13
N GLY A 540 -13.04 -20.46 29.39
CA GLY A 540 -13.61 -21.23 30.48
C GLY A 540 -12.67 -22.27 31.11
N THR A 541 -11.43 -22.43 30.62
CA THR A 541 -10.48 -23.45 31.11
C THR A 541 -9.07 -22.91 31.27
N HIS A 542 -8.31 -23.46 32.22
CA HIS A 542 -6.92 -23.10 32.50
C HIS A 542 -6.06 -24.37 32.53
N VAL A 543 -5.56 -24.78 31.36
CA VAL A 543 -4.69 -25.97 31.23
C VAL A 543 -3.23 -25.58 31.46
N LEU A 544 -2.57 -26.20 32.44
CA LEU A 544 -1.15 -25.96 32.77
C LEU A 544 -0.29 -27.20 32.53
N ILE A 545 0.91 -27.02 31.99
CA ILE A 545 1.79 -28.12 31.59
C ILE A 545 3.02 -28.11 32.49
N LEU A 546 2.86 -28.61 33.72
CA LEU A 546 3.86 -28.53 34.80
C LEU A 546 4.57 -29.86 35.11
N ASN A 547 3.96 -31.01 34.82
CA ASN A 547 4.51 -32.31 35.20
C ASN A 547 5.81 -32.65 34.45
N SER A 548 5.88 -32.34 33.16
CA SER A 548 7.09 -32.54 32.33
C SER A 548 8.08 -31.35 32.34
N ARG A 549 7.69 -30.20 32.92
CA ARG A 549 8.48 -28.93 32.82
C ARG A 549 9.31 -28.65 34.07
N LYS A 550 10.20 -29.56 34.47
CA LYS A 550 11.08 -29.36 35.64
C LYS A 550 12.34 -28.51 35.39
N GLY A 551 12.49 -27.92 34.20
CA GLY A 551 13.67 -27.14 33.80
C GLY A 551 13.90 -25.88 34.63
N PHE A 552 12.86 -25.07 34.83
CA PHE A 552 12.96 -23.81 35.57
C PHE A 552 13.35 -24.01 37.05
N ILE A 553 12.90 -25.11 37.68
CA ILE A 553 13.28 -25.47 39.05
C ILE A 553 14.77 -25.80 39.13
N ARG A 554 15.31 -26.52 38.15
CA ARG A 554 16.76 -26.81 38.07
C ARG A 554 17.58 -25.53 37.88
N GLU A 555 17.06 -24.56 37.14
CA GLU A 555 17.73 -23.27 36.93
C GLU A 555 17.72 -22.39 38.19
N ALA A 556 16.59 -22.30 38.88
CA ALA A 556 16.50 -21.62 40.18
C ALA A 556 17.46 -22.23 41.22
N LEU A 557 17.49 -23.57 41.34
CA LEU A 557 18.43 -24.29 42.21
C LEU A 557 19.90 -24.04 41.83
N LYS A 558 20.22 -23.98 40.53
CA LYS A 558 21.60 -23.73 40.04
C LYS A 558 22.08 -22.31 40.33
N THR A 559 21.18 -21.33 40.17
CA THR A 559 21.45 -19.89 40.34
C THR A 559 21.23 -19.39 41.78
N GLY A 560 20.73 -20.23 42.69
CA GLY A 560 20.37 -19.84 44.05
C GLY A 560 19.25 -18.79 44.12
N THR A 561 18.32 -18.80 43.16
CA THR A 561 17.26 -17.77 43.05
C THR A 561 15.88 -18.24 43.50
N ASN A 562 15.11 -17.29 44.01
CA ASN A 562 13.78 -17.56 44.54
C ASN A 562 12.78 -17.82 43.42
N LEU A 563 12.05 -18.94 43.50
CA LEU A 563 10.93 -19.23 42.61
C LEU A 563 9.69 -18.46 43.05
N VAL A 564 9.17 -17.61 42.17
CA VAL A 564 7.95 -16.84 42.41
C VAL A 564 6.85 -17.32 41.45
N PRO A 565 5.78 -17.98 41.93
CA PRO A 565 4.65 -18.33 41.08
C PRO A 565 3.87 -17.07 40.70
N VAL A 566 3.62 -16.89 39.40
CA VAL A 566 2.84 -15.76 38.86
C VAL A 566 1.67 -16.32 38.07
N TYR A 567 0.45 -15.95 38.46
CA TYR A 567 -0.78 -16.44 37.86
C TYR A 567 -1.56 -15.31 37.19
N THR A 568 -1.93 -15.49 35.93
CA THR A 568 -2.71 -14.52 35.15
C THR A 568 -4.11 -15.05 34.88
N PHE A 569 -5.13 -14.20 35.08
CA PHE A 569 -6.53 -14.57 34.89
C PHE A 569 -7.13 -13.83 33.69
N GLY A 570 -7.97 -14.52 32.91
CA GLY A 570 -8.70 -13.93 31.79
C GLY A 570 -7.97 -13.90 30.44
N GLU A 571 -6.68 -14.26 30.35
CA GLU A 571 -5.96 -14.30 29.05
C GLU A 571 -6.56 -15.32 28.07
N ASN A 572 -7.05 -16.47 28.58
CA ASN A 572 -7.73 -17.48 27.77
C ASN A 572 -9.11 -17.03 27.25
N GLU A 573 -9.70 -15.95 27.80
CA GLU A 573 -10.98 -15.39 27.36
C GLU A 573 -10.84 -14.40 26.18
N VAL A 574 -9.62 -13.99 25.84
CA VAL A 574 -9.38 -12.90 24.88
C VAL A 574 -9.66 -13.31 23.43
N PHE A 575 -9.49 -14.59 23.09
CA PHE A 575 -9.77 -15.15 21.76
C PHE A 575 -10.53 -16.46 21.87
N GLN A 576 -11.45 -16.72 20.93
CA GLN A 576 -12.03 -18.05 20.79
C GLN A 576 -11.10 -18.89 19.89
N MET A 577 -10.54 -19.97 20.41
CA MET A 577 -9.78 -20.91 19.57
C MET A 577 -10.74 -21.79 18.75
N TYR A 578 -10.35 -22.09 17.52
CA TYR A 578 -11.02 -23.10 16.69
C TYR A 578 -10.83 -24.50 17.34
N PRO A 579 -11.84 -25.39 17.34
CA PRO A 579 -11.73 -26.72 17.94
C PRO A 579 -10.55 -27.53 17.39
N ASN A 580 -9.54 -27.76 18.23
CA ASN A 580 -8.32 -28.51 17.92
C ASN A 580 -8.07 -29.64 18.95
N PRO A 581 -9.04 -30.54 19.22
CA PRO A 581 -8.89 -31.60 20.21
C PRO A 581 -7.71 -32.53 19.89
N GLU A 582 -7.16 -33.21 20.90
CA GLU A 582 -6.07 -34.15 20.69
C GLU A 582 -6.44 -35.28 19.73
N GLY A 583 -5.47 -35.69 18.92
CA GLY A 583 -5.70 -36.62 17.79
C GLY A 583 -6.43 -36.02 16.57
N SER A 584 -6.84 -34.75 16.57
CA SER A 584 -7.39 -34.11 15.36
C SER A 584 -6.33 -33.80 14.30
N VAL A 585 -6.74 -33.61 13.04
CA VAL A 585 -5.84 -33.19 11.94
C VAL A 585 -5.20 -31.84 12.24
N VAL A 586 -5.98 -30.88 12.74
CA VAL A 586 -5.52 -29.54 13.16
C VAL A 586 -4.45 -29.67 14.25
N ARG A 587 -4.72 -30.47 15.30
CA ARG A 587 -3.77 -30.66 16.40
C ARG A 587 -2.51 -31.41 15.98
N ARG A 588 -2.60 -32.39 15.07
CA ARG A 588 -1.42 -33.04 14.46
C ARG A 588 -0.54 -32.03 13.72
N ALA A 589 -1.12 -31.16 12.89
CA ALA A 589 -0.37 -30.12 12.17
C ALA A 589 0.26 -29.10 13.14
N GLN A 590 -0.47 -28.68 14.17
CA GLN A 590 0.05 -27.79 15.22
C GLN A 590 1.20 -28.42 16.01
N ASN A 591 1.08 -29.70 16.39
CA ASN A 591 2.13 -30.45 17.08
C ASN A 591 3.36 -30.67 16.18
N PHE A 592 3.19 -30.92 14.88
CA PHE A 592 4.29 -30.97 13.93
C PHE A 592 5.06 -29.63 13.84
N LEU A 593 4.36 -28.52 13.62
CA LEU A 593 4.99 -27.19 13.54
C LEU A 593 5.68 -26.78 14.86
N LYS A 594 5.04 -27.07 16.00
CA LYS A 594 5.61 -26.87 17.34
C LYS A 594 6.92 -27.65 17.53
N ASN A 595 6.96 -28.90 17.09
CA ASN A 595 8.14 -29.75 17.25
C ASN A 595 9.26 -29.42 16.24
N ALA A 596 8.91 -29.00 15.02
CA ALA A 596 9.87 -28.70 13.95
C ALA A 596 10.45 -27.27 14.03
N LEU A 597 9.67 -26.30 14.48
CA LEU A 597 10.02 -24.86 14.45
C LEU A 597 10.00 -24.17 15.82
N GLY A 598 9.60 -24.87 16.89
CA GLY A 598 9.39 -24.27 18.22
C GLY A 598 8.18 -23.32 18.30
N LEU A 599 7.41 -23.18 17.22
CA LEU A 599 6.31 -22.23 17.08
C LEU A 599 4.97 -22.94 16.94
N ALA A 600 3.98 -22.49 17.72
CA ALA A 600 2.60 -22.94 17.65
C ALA A 600 1.73 -21.92 16.92
N PHE A 601 0.90 -22.40 15.99
CA PHE A 601 -0.08 -21.59 15.26
C PHE A 601 -1.50 -22.05 15.62
N PRO A 602 -2.11 -21.54 16.71
CA PRO A 602 -3.53 -21.74 16.96
C PRO A 602 -4.37 -21.03 15.89
N LEU A 603 -5.48 -21.65 15.52
CA LEU A 603 -6.47 -21.05 14.62
C LEU A 603 -7.50 -20.31 15.49
N LEU A 604 -7.77 -19.04 15.21
CA LEU A 604 -8.44 -18.13 16.14
C LEU A 604 -9.62 -17.39 15.50
N ASN A 605 -10.64 -17.15 16.31
CA ASN A 605 -11.78 -16.30 16.03
C ASN A 605 -11.85 -15.19 17.10
N GLY A 606 -11.39 -14.00 16.72
CA GLY A 606 -11.44 -12.79 17.55
C GLY A 606 -12.62 -11.88 17.19
N ARG A 607 -12.64 -10.67 17.76
CA ARG A 607 -13.63 -9.63 17.42
C ARG A 607 -13.43 -9.10 15.99
N GLY A 608 -14.02 -9.77 15.01
CA GLY A 608 -14.19 -9.21 13.67
C GLY A 608 -15.04 -7.94 13.71
N PHE A 609 -14.77 -7.00 12.79
CA PHE A 609 -15.34 -5.64 12.74
C PHE A 609 -16.88 -5.58 12.88
N PHE A 610 -17.59 -6.64 12.48
CA PHE A 610 -19.06 -6.74 12.48
C PHE A 610 -19.72 -7.41 13.69
N GLN A 611 -18.97 -8.03 14.60
CA GLN A 611 -19.57 -8.91 15.61
C GLN A 611 -20.44 -8.19 16.68
N ARG A 612 -20.43 -6.85 16.73
CA ARG A 612 -21.28 -6.06 17.65
C ARG A 612 -22.79 -6.31 17.47
N LEU A 613 -23.25 -6.66 16.26
CA LEU A 613 -24.66 -6.95 15.99
C LEU A 613 -25.15 -8.25 16.66
N LEU A 614 -24.31 -9.28 16.75
CA LEU A 614 -24.69 -10.59 17.30
C LEU A 614 -24.56 -10.65 18.83
N ALA A 615 -23.68 -9.83 19.43
CA ALA A 615 -23.39 -9.86 20.87
C ALA A 615 -24.62 -9.59 21.75
N LYS A 616 -25.62 -8.84 21.27
CA LYS A 616 -26.80 -8.45 22.05
C LYS A 616 -27.71 -9.64 22.40
N ARG A 617 -27.66 -10.76 21.65
CA ARG A 617 -28.43 -11.99 21.94
C ARG A 617 -27.81 -12.92 22.99
N ARG A 618 -26.51 -12.82 23.30
CA ARG A 618 -25.84 -13.75 24.23
C ARG A 618 -25.89 -13.36 25.70
N ARG A 619 -26.29 -12.13 26.05
CA ARG A 619 -26.43 -11.68 27.46
C ARG A 619 -27.63 -12.27 28.21
N GLN A 620 -28.53 -12.99 27.55
CA GLN A 620 -29.67 -13.69 28.17
C GLN A 620 -29.38 -15.16 28.52
N ALA A 621 -28.16 -15.66 28.27
CA ALA A 621 -27.80 -17.07 28.40
C ALA A 621 -26.65 -17.32 29.39
N ALA A 622 -26.52 -16.48 30.43
CA ALA A 622 -25.56 -16.67 31.52
C ALA A 622 -26.31 -16.74 32.86
N SER A 623 -26.44 -17.94 33.40
CA SER A 623 -26.80 -18.15 34.81
C SER A 623 -25.61 -17.80 35.72
N PRO A 624 -25.83 -17.60 37.03
CA PRO A 624 -24.73 -17.51 37.99
C PRO A 624 -23.84 -18.75 37.93
N LEU A 625 -22.53 -18.56 38.08
CA LEU A 625 -21.56 -19.65 38.24
C LEU A 625 -21.65 -20.18 39.68
N ASN A 626 -22.25 -21.36 39.85
CA ASN A 626 -22.04 -22.14 41.06
C ASN A 626 -20.58 -22.64 41.09
N GLY A 627 -19.97 -22.68 42.27
CA GLY A 627 -18.57 -23.00 42.42
C GLY A 627 -18.21 -24.44 42.03
N ALA A 628 -17.07 -24.59 41.35
CA ALA A 628 -16.38 -25.86 41.17
C ALA A 628 -15.05 -25.80 41.92
N HIS A 629 -14.74 -26.84 42.69
CA HIS A 629 -13.47 -26.93 43.42
C HIS A 629 -12.30 -27.15 42.45
N CYS A 630 -11.15 -26.57 42.80
CA CYS A 630 -9.87 -26.94 42.20
C CYS A 630 -9.31 -28.18 42.92
N GLN A 631 -8.72 -29.10 42.17
CA GLN A 631 -7.84 -30.18 42.66
C GLN A 631 -6.51 -30.09 41.90
#